data_AF-A0A1F8QLV6-F1
#
_entry.id   AF-A0A1F8QLV6-F1
#
_cell.length_a   1.000
_cell.length_b   1.000
_cell.length_c   1.000
_cell.angle_alpha   90.00
_cell.angle_beta   90.00
_cell.angle_gamma   90.00
#
_symmetry.space_group_name_H-M   'P 1'
#
loop_
_entity.id
_entity.type
_entity.pdbx_description
1 polymer ?
#
loop_
_entity_poly.entity_id
_entity_poly.type
_entity_poly.pdbx_seq_one_letter_code
_entity_poly.pdbx_strand_id
1 'polypeptide(L)'
;MFERNGNRGPLAAMADKVRERLPQGLKQALPLIGGARTKEGREKLVQQTRETGYKFADDTMRAVSAGMGIADVRAMFRGDPPIEKPNPRYKVFTNAFFAHIRPRYYEKSSTKFTHTFGLGYLSAFTFLIETITGLILMVWYIPEQDRAYQSMVQIISDVPFGQLMRDIHRVGAELMVIFVALHMFRVYLTGSFKHPRQFTWVTGVVLLIITLGLSYSGYLLPWDQLAYWAVTIGTSMAKSAPPKEIMGYISNLLLRGGDTIAQSGLLR
;
A
#
# COMPACT_ATOMS: atom_id res chain seq x y z
N MET A 1 73.09 -5.41 -22.13
CA MET A 1 73.38 -4.44 -21.06
C MET A 1 72.10 -3.63 -20.83
N PHE A 2 71.49 -3.79 -19.64
CA PHE A 2 70.35 -3.04 -19.05
C PHE A 2 68.99 -3.00 -19.77
N GLU A 3 68.14 -4.02 -19.52
CA GLU A 3 66.68 -3.83 -19.52
C GLU A 3 66.27 -3.13 -18.22
N ARG A 4 65.72 -1.92 -18.36
CA ARG A 4 65.28 -1.06 -17.27
C ARG A 4 63.94 -1.60 -16.74
N ASN A 5 64.00 -2.52 -15.79
CA ASN A 5 62.82 -3.05 -15.12
C ASN A 5 62.19 -1.92 -14.27
N GLY A 6 61.13 -1.31 -14.82
CA GLY A 6 60.53 -0.08 -14.30
C GLY A 6 59.77 -0.31 -13.00
N ASN A 7 60.44 -0.10 -11.87
CA ASN A 7 59.83 0.01 -10.55
C ASN A 7 58.82 1.17 -10.56
N ARG A 8 57.52 0.87 -10.72
CA ARG A 8 56.45 1.88 -10.69
C ARG A 8 56.27 2.31 -9.24
N GLY A 9 56.61 3.56 -8.93
CA GLY A 9 56.65 4.08 -7.55
C GLY A 9 55.31 4.03 -6.80
N PRO A 10 55.32 4.24 -5.47
CA PRO A 10 54.16 4.06 -4.58
C PRO A 10 52.92 4.89 -4.96
N LEU A 11 53.13 6.04 -5.62
CA LEU A 11 52.05 6.88 -6.14
C LEU A 11 51.28 6.24 -7.29
N ALA A 12 51.94 5.46 -8.15
CA ALA A 12 51.29 4.76 -9.27
C ALA A 12 50.39 3.62 -8.75
N ALA A 13 50.88 2.86 -7.76
CA ALA A 13 50.09 1.83 -7.10
C ALA A 13 48.88 2.39 -6.33
N MET A 14 49.03 3.57 -5.72
CA MET A 14 47.93 4.27 -5.05
C MET A 14 46.88 4.77 -6.06
N ALA A 15 47.31 5.32 -7.19
CA ALA A 15 46.42 5.76 -8.26
C ALA A 15 45.61 4.59 -8.85
N ASP A 16 46.23 3.42 -9.05
CA ASP A 16 45.53 2.23 -9.55
C ASP A 16 44.49 1.71 -8.53
N LYS A 17 44.80 1.69 -7.23
CA LYS A 17 43.83 1.37 -6.16
C LYS A 17 42.65 2.33 -6.11
N VAL A 18 42.89 3.63 -6.28
CA VAL A 18 41.82 4.64 -6.32
C VAL A 18 40.97 4.46 -7.58
N ARG A 19 41.62 4.20 -8.73
CA ARG A 19 40.95 3.95 -10.01
C ARG A 19 40.05 2.72 -9.94
N GLU A 20 40.46 1.68 -9.23
CA GLU A 20 39.70 0.44 -9.08
C GLU A 20 38.40 0.61 -8.25
N ARG A 21 38.38 1.56 -7.31
CA ARG A 21 37.21 1.88 -6.47
C ARG A 21 36.20 2.84 -7.11
N LEU A 22 36.53 3.43 -8.26
CA LEU A 22 35.62 4.37 -8.93
C LEU A 22 34.42 3.66 -9.58
N PRO A 23 33.24 4.31 -9.63
CA PRO A 23 32.11 3.86 -10.44
C PRO A 23 32.53 3.66 -11.90
N GLN A 24 31.96 2.68 -12.60
CA GLN A 24 32.37 2.36 -13.98
C GLN A 24 32.32 3.55 -14.94
N GLY A 25 31.33 4.45 -14.80
CA GLY A 25 31.26 5.65 -15.63
C GLY A 25 32.41 6.64 -15.40
N LEU A 26 32.86 6.77 -14.14
CA LEU A 26 34.03 7.59 -13.78
C LEU A 26 35.34 6.97 -14.31
N LYS A 27 35.47 5.63 -14.26
CA LYS A 27 36.60 4.91 -14.85
C LYS A 27 36.73 5.15 -16.37
N GLN A 28 35.61 5.28 -17.07
CA GLN A 28 35.57 5.55 -18.50
C GLN A 28 35.85 7.03 -18.83
N ALA A 29 35.60 7.96 -17.90
CA ALA A 29 35.88 9.39 -18.09
C ALA A 29 37.36 9.75 -17.84
N LEU A 30 38.07 9.00 -16.98
CA LEU A 30 39.47 9.24 -16.63
C LEU A 30 40.45 9.38 -17.83
N PRO A 31 40.40 8.51 -18.86
CA PRO A 31 41.26 8.62 -20.04
C PRO A 31 41.03 9.89 -20.85
N LEU A 32 39.81 10.44 -20.82
CA LEU A 32 39.45 11.64 -21.58
C LEU A 32 39.93 12.94 -20.92
N ILE A 33 40.23 12.91 -19.63
CA ILE A 33 40.80 14.06 -18.91
C ILE A 33 42.17 14.43 -19.51
N GLY A 34 42.96 13.44 -19.95
CA GLY A 34 44.21 13.67 -20.66
C GLY A 34 44.04 14.34 -22.04
N GLY A 35 42.90 14.13 -22.69
CA GLY A 35 42.53 14.73 -23.98
C GLY A 35 41.84 16.09 -23.89
N ALA A 36 41.48 16.56 -22.68
CA ALA A 36 40.74 17.81 -22.45
C ALA A 36 41.53 19.11 -22.76
N ARG A 37 42.72 18.98 -23.35
CA ARG A 37 43.50 20.11 -23.88
C ARG A 37 42.99 20.61 -25.23
N THR A 38 42.31 19.79 -26.01
CA THR A 38 41.67 20.19 -27.27
C THR A 38 40.19 20.53 -27.06
N LYS A 39 39.61 21.42 -27.89
CA LYS A 39 38.17 21.74 -27.82
C LYS A 39 37.31 20.48 -27.91
N GLU A 40 37.63 19.61 -28.86
CA GLU A 40 36.92 18.35 -29.11
C GLU A 40 37.04 17.37 -27.91
N GLY A 41 38.19 17.34 -27.23
CA GLY A 41 38.40 16.54 -26.03
C GLY A 41 37.60 17.05 -24.82
N ARG A 42 37.43 18.37 -24.68
CA ARG A 42 36.53 18.95 -23.64
C ARG A 42 35.08 18.61 -23.89
N GLU A 43 34.62 18.71 -25.13
CA GLU A 43 33.23 18.39 -25.49
C GLU A 43 32.92 16.92 -25.20
N LYS A 44 33.81 16.00 -25.59
CA LYS A 44 33.70 14.57 -25.28
C LYS A 44 33.69 14.29 -23.77
N LEU A 45 34.55 14.96 -23.01
CA LEU A 45 34.56 14.84 -21.55
C LEU A 45 33.25 15.33 -20.92
N VAL A 46 32.77 16.51 -21.29
CA VAL A 46 31.52 17.10 -20.76
C VAL A 46 30.33 16.21 -21.08
N GLN A 47 30.24 15.71 -22.32
CA GLN A 47 29.15 14.83 -22.73
C GLN A 47 29.15 13.53 -21.93
N GLN A 48 30.32 12.88 -21.79
CA GLN A 48 30.41 11.63 -21.04
C GLN A 48 30.16 11.80 -19.53
N THR A 49 30.57 12.93 -18.96
CA THR A 49 30.30 13.26 -17.55
C THR A 49 28.79 13.47 -17.33
N ARG A 50 28.12 14.15 -18.27
CA ARG A 50 26.67 14.35 -18.26
C ARG A 50 25.92 13.03 -18.41
N GLU A 51 26.31 12.18 -19.34
CA GLU A 51 25.70 10.86 -19.55
C GLU A 51 25.90 9.92 -18.35
N THR A 52 27.08 9.97 -17.71
CA THR A 52 27.36 9.21 -16.49
C THR A 52 26.52 9.70 -15.31
N GLY A 53 26.42 11.02 -15.13
CA GLY A 53 25.56 11.62 -14.10
C GLY A 53 24.08 11.29 -14.30
N TYR A 54 23.62 11.33 -15.55
CA TYR A 54 22.24 10.94 -15.90
C TYR A 54 21.98 9.46 -15.62
N LYS A 55 22.89 8.55 -16.02
CA LYS A 55 22.77 7.11 -15.71
C LYS A 55 22.72 6.84 -14.21
N PHE A 56 23.60 7.48 -13.44
CA PHE A 56 23.61 7.30 -11.98
C PHE A 56 22.30 7.77 -11.33
N ALA A 57 21.79 8.93 -11.76
CA ALA A 57 20.51 9.44 -11.30
C ALA A 57 19.35 8.51 -11.72
N ASP A 58 19.38 7.99 -12.95
CA ASP A 58 18.38 7.04 -13.47
C ASP A 58 18.42 5.70 -12.71
N ASP A 59 19.60 5.16 -12.42
CA ASP A 59 19.77 3.91 -11.66
C ASP A 59 19.32 4.06 -10.21
N THR A 60 19.65 5.19 -9.58
CA THR A 60 19.17 5.52 -8.22
C THR A 60 17.66 5.68 -8.21
N MET A 61 17.11 6.37 -9.21
CA MET A 61 15.67 6.52 -9.35
C MET A 61 15.01 5.16 -9.59
N ARG A 62 15.59 4.28 -10.40
CA ARG A 62 15.09 2.92 -10.61
C ARG A 62 15.15 2.08 -9.34
N ALA A 63 16.16 2.24 -8.50
CA ALA A 63 16.23 1.55 -7.22
C ALA A 63 15.11 2.03 -6.27
N VAL A 64 14.90 3.34 -6.15
CA VAL A 64 13.91 3.94 -5.25
C VAL A 64 12.48 3.74 -5.76
N SER A 65 12.27 3.88 -7.06
CA SER A 65 10.96 3.75 -7.71
C SER A 65 10.63 2.32 -8.14
N ALA A 66 11.47 1.35 -7.73
CA ALA A 66 11.32 -0.06 -8.02
C ALA A 66 11.16 -0.35 -9.54
N GLY A 67 12.00 0.29 -10.36
CA GLY A 67 12.19 0.01 -11.78
C GLY A 67 11.82 1.12 -12.74
N MET A 68 11.40 2.31 -12.27
CA MET A 68 11.10 3.46 -13.13
C MET A 68 12.30 4.39 -13.30
N GLY A 69 12.67 4.67 -14.56
CA GLY A 69 13.68 5.69 -14.86
C GLY A 69 13.14 7.10 -14.61
N ILE A 70 14.03 8.09 -14.55
CA ILE A 70 13.68 9.51 -14.38
C ILE A 70 12.76 9.99 -15.52
N ALA A 71 13.02 9.53 -16.75
CA ALA A 71 12.20 9.87 -17.91
C ALA A 71 10.78 9.29 -17.81
N ASP A 72 10.65 8.08 -17.27
CA ASP A 72 9.37 7.39 -17.08
C ASP A 72 8.51 8.07 -16.02
N VAL A 73 9.12 8.45 -14.89
CA VAL A 73 8.44 9.19 -13.82
C VAL A 73 7.91 10.52 -14.35
N ARG A 74 8.71 11.22 -15.16
CA ARG A 74 8.31 12.49 -15.78
C ARG A 74 7.22 12.32 -16.83
N ALA A 75 7.22 11.21 -17.59
CA ALA A 75 6.14 10.88 -18.53
C ALA A 75 4.84 10.55 -17.77
N MET A 76 4.94 9.82 -16.66
CA MET A 76 3.81 9.49 -15.80
C MET A 76 3.10 10.73 -15.26
N PHE A 77 3.84 11.73 -14.78
CA PHE A 77 3.25 13.00 -14.33
C PHE A 77 2.62 13.83 -15.45
N ARG A 78 3.06 13.64 -16.70
CA ARG A 78 2.50 14.31 -17.89
C ARG A 78 1.34 13.56 -18.54
N GLY A 79 1.10 12.31 -18.14
CA GLY A 79 0.08 11.45 -18.76
C GLY A 79 0.52 10.82 -20.09
N ASP A 80 1.81 10.90 -20.42
CA ASP A 80 2.37 10.32 -21.64
C ASP A 80 2.54 8.80 -21.50
N PRO A 81 2.49 8.03 -22.61
CA PRO A 81 2.72 6.60 -22.57
C PRO A 81 4.14 6.26 -22.06
N PRO A 82 4.34 5.08 -21.42
CA PRO A 82 5.65 4.65 -20.94
C PRO A 82 6.68 4.62 -22.07
N ILE A 83 7.84 5.25 -21.86
CA ILE A 83 8.88 5.40 -22.87
C ILE A 83 9.65 4.08 -23.05
N GLU A 84 9.90 3.36 -21.96
CA GLU A 84 10.60 2.07 -21.98
C GLU A 84 9.65 0.88 -21.78
N LYS A 85 9.83 -0.17 -22.60
CA LYS A 85 9.19 -1.47 -22.37
C LYS A 85 9.89 -2.19 -21.21
N PRO A 86 9.16 -2.67 -20.19
CA PRO A 86 9.76 -3.43 -19.10
C PRO A 86 10.43 -4.68 -19.64
N ASN A 87 11.65 -4.94 -19.19
CA ASN A 87 12.39 -6.13 -19.59
C ASN A 87 11.57 -7.38 -19.20
N PRO A 88 11.21 -8.25 -20.16
CA PRO A 88 10.30 -9.39 -19.94
C PRO A 88 10.79 -10.40 -18.89
N ARG A 89 12.08 -10.37 -18.51
CA ARG A 89 12.62 -11.18 -17.40
C ARG A 89 12.35 -10.60 -16.01
N TYR A 90 12.15 -9.29 -15.88
CA TYR A 90 11.72 -8.71 -14.63
C TYR A 90 10.22 -8.96 -14.49
N LYS A 91 9.84 -9.85 -13.56
CA LYS A 91 8.45 -9.95 -13.11
C LYS A 91 8.11 -8.66 -12.37
N VAL A 92 7.72 -7.62 -13.11
CA VAL A 92 7.33 -6.30 -12.58
C VAL A 92 6.18 -6.42 -11.56
N PHE A 93 5.47 -7.54 -11.56
CA PHE A 93 4.35 -7.82 -10.67
C PHE A 93 4.71 -8.05 -9.19
N THR A 94 5.99 -8.23 -8.82
CA THR A 94 6.32 -8.60 -7.42
C THR A 94 7.07 -7.55 -6.60
N ASN A 95 7.74 -6.55 -7.21
CA ASN A 95 8.71 -5.73 -6.45
C ASN A 95 8.32 -4.25 -6.25
N ALA A 96 7.23 -3.78 -6.85
CA ALA A 96 6.85 -2.36 -6.82
C ALA A 96 5.39 -2.16 -6.39
N PHE A 97 5.19 -1.70 -5.16
CA PHE A 97 3.87 -1.36 -4.60
C PHE A 97 3.04 -0.46 -5.53
N PHE A 98 3.68 0.59 -6.07
CA PHE A 98 3.01 1.53 -6.98
C PHE A 98 2.64 0.90 -8.32
N ALA A 99 3.44 -0.04 -8.84
CA ALA A 99 3.12 -0.75 -10.08
C ALA A 99 1.97 -1.75 -9.91
N HIS A 100 1.68 -2.17 -8.66
CA HIS A 100 0.50 -2.97 -8.32
C HIS A 100 -0.79 -2.13 -8.34
N ILE A 101 -0.73 -0.89 -7.84
CA ILE A 101 -1.88 0.03 -7.84
C ILE A 101 -2.20 0.53 -9.26
N ARG A 102 -1.18 0.83 -10.07
CA ARG A 102 -1.38 1.31 -11.45
C ARG A 102 -0.41 0.60 -12.42
N PRO A 103 -0.86 -0.47 -13.08
CA PRO A 103 -0.04 -1.18 -14.06
C PRO A 103 0.36 -0.25 -15.22
N ARG A 104 1.61 -0.34 -15.66
CA ARG A 104 2.13 0.44 -16.81
C ARG A 104 1.47 0.05 -18.13
N TYR A 105 1.06 -1.21 -18.24
CA TYR A 105 0.31 -1.74 -19.38
C TYR A 105 -0.90 -2.49 -18.86
N TYR A 106 -2.05 -2.20 -19.46
CA TYR A 106 -3.29 -2.92 -19.21
C TYR A 106 -4.09 -3.00 -20.51
N GLU A 107 -4.88 -4.06 -20.64
CA GLU A 107 -5.81 -4.18 -21.76
C GLU A 107 -6.96 -3.20 -21.56
N LYS A 108 -7.30 -2.39 -22.58
CA LYS A 108 -8.40 -1.39 -22.50
C LYS A 108 -9.75 -2.00 -22.13
N SER A 109 -9.96 -3.29 -22.41
CA SER A 109 -11.19 -4.01 -22.04
C SER A 109 -11.33 -4.19 -20.53
N SER A 110 -10.21 -4.33 -19.81
CA SER A 110 -10.18 -4.55 -18.35
C SER A 110 -10.50 -3.30 -17.54
N THR A 111 -10.44 -2.11 -18.15
CA THR A 111 -10.72 -0.82 -17.48
C THR A 111 -12.07 -0.24 -17.86
N LYS A 112 -12.90 -0.96 -18.63
CA LYS A 112 -14.25 -0.49 -18.94
C LYS A 112 -15.03 -0.31 -17.64
N PHE A 113 -15.62 0.86 -17.45
CA PHE A 113 -16.42 1.18 -16.26
C PHE A 113 -17.57 0.18 -16.09
N THR A 114 -18.22 -0.20 -17.17
CA THR A 114 -19.30 -1.22 -17.17
C THR A 114 -18.86 -2.59 -16.67
N HIS A 115 -17.57 -2.92 -16.77
CA HIS A 115 -17.05 -4.20 -16.33
C HIS A 115 -16.61 -4.15 -14.86
N THR A 116 -15.96 -3.07 -14.42
CA THR A 116 -15.35 -2.97 -13.08
C THR A 116 -16.23 -2.25 -12.07
N PHE A 117 -17.09 -1.34 -12.52
CA PHE A 117 -17.85 -0.37 -11.72
C PHE A 117 -16.98 0.43 -10.72
N GLY A 118 -15.65 0.39 -10.88
CA GLY A 118 -14.73 0.95 -9.89
C GLY A 118 -14.80 0.31 -8.50
N LEU A 119 -15.49 -0.82 -8.30
CA LEU A 119 -15.85 -1.33 -6.96
C LEU A 119 -14.64 -1.63 -6.07
N GLY A 120 -13.56 -2.15 -6.64
CA GLY A 120 -12.32 -2.39 -5.88
C GLY A 120 -11.66 -1.09 -5.43
N TYR A 121 -11.68 -0.06 -6.28
CA TYR A 121 -11.17 1.27 -5.94
C TYR A 121 -12.05 1.95 -4.89
N LEU A 122 -13.38 1.89 -5.06
CA LEU A 122 -14.34 2.44 -4.11
C LEU A 122 -14.18 1.79 -2.72
N SER A 123 -13.96 0.47 -2.65
CA SER A 123 -13.69 -0.24 -1.39
C SER A 123 -12.43 0.27 -0.69
N ALA A 124 -11.34 0.48 -1.43
CA ALA A 124 -10.10 1.03 -0.89
C ALA A 124 -10.25 2.52 -0.48
N PHE A 125 -11.03 3.28 -1.25
CA PHE A 125 -11.33 4.67 -0.96
C PHE A 125 -12.15 4.84 0.31
N THR A 126 -13.21 4.04 0.49
CA THR A 126 -13.99 4.03 1.73
C THR A 126 -13.16 3.59 2.91
N PHE A 127 -12.28 2.59 2.76
CA PHE A 127 -11.35 2.20 3.83
C PHE A 127 -10.45 3.35 4.30
N LEU A 128 -9.94 4.17 3.37
CA LEU A 128 -9.14 5.35 3.73
C LEU A 128 -9.97 6.39 4.49
N ILE A 129 -11.21 6.63 4.05
CA ILE A 129 -12.14 7.52 4.76
C ILE A 129 -12.37 7.00 6.18
N GLU A 130 -12.74 5.72 6.34
CA GLU A 130 -13.00 5.08 7.64
C GLU A 130 -11.78 5.14 8.56
N THR A 131 -10.58 4.94 8.02
CA THR A 131 -9.35 5.03 8.80
C THR A 131 -9.14 6.45 9.33
N ILE A 132 -9.32 7.47 8.48
CA ILE A 132 -9.11 8.86 8.87
C ILE A 132 -10.18 9.31 9.88
N THR A 133 -11.45 9.08 9.58
CA THR A 133 -12.55 9.47 10.46
C THR A 133 -12.53 8.71 11.77
N GLY A 134 -12.22 7.40 11.74
CA GLY A 134 -12.09 6.56 12.92
C GLY A 134 -10.99 7.03 13.86
N LEU A 135 -9.80 7.35 13.33
CA LEU A 135 -8.69 7.89 14.14
C LEU A 135 -9.06 9.21 14.82
N ILE A 136 -9.81 10.08 14.14
CA ILE A 136 -10.28 11.35 14.71
C ILE A 136 -11.29 11.09 15.84
N LEU A 137 -12.25 10.19 15.63
CA LEU A 137 -13.27 9.85 16.63
C LEU A 137 -12.66 9.18 17.87
N MET A 138 -11.63 8.35 17.69
CA MET A 138 -10.93 7.70 18.81
C MET A 138 -10.32 8.67 19.82
N VAL A 139 -9.98 9.91 19.43
CA VAL A 139 -9.41 10.91 20.35
C VAL A 139 -10.43 11.34 21.41
N TRP A 140 -11.72 11.33 21.05
CA TRP A 140 -12.81 11.84 21.90
C TRP A 140 -13.65 10.73 22.53
N TYR A 141 -13.62 9.53 21.97
CA TYR A 141 -14.40 8.40 22.44
C TYR A 141 -13.80 7.76 23.70
N ILE A 142 -14.66 7.43 24.69
CA ILE A 142 -14.26 6.77 25.93
C ILE A 142 -14.85 5.36 25.97
N PRO A 143 -14.04 4.28 25.87
CA PRO A 143 -14.52 2.89 25.85
C PRO A 143 -14.83 2.36 27.26
N GLU A 144 -15.68 3.07 28.00
CA GLU A 144 -16.15 2.68 29.34
C GLU A 144 -17.67 2.60 29.36
N GLN A 145 -18.23 1.51 29.85
CA GLN A 145 -19.65 1.16 29.81
C GLN A 145 -20.55 2.30 30.32
N ASP A 146 -20.14 2.98 31.38
CA ASP A 146 -20.92 4.07 32.00
C ASP A 146 -20.76 5.42 31.27
N ARG A 147 -19.73 5.57 30.43
CA ARG A 147 -19.39 6.83 29.74
C ARG A 147 -19.41 6.74 28.22
N ALA A 148 -19.48 5.56 27.62
CA ALA A 148 -19.36 5.35 26.17
C ALA A 148 -20.44 6.11 25.41
N TYR A 149 -21.70 5.93 25.82
CA TYR A 149 -22.83 6.65 25.24
C TYR A 149 -22.71 8.17 25.45
N GLN A 150 -22.32 8.62 26.64
CA GLN A 150 -22.13 10.06 26.92
C GLN A 150 -21.00 10.66 26.08
N SER A 151 -19.88 9.97 25.93
CA SER A 151 -18.75 10.43 25.11
C SER A 151 -19.14 10.54 23.64
N MET A 152 -20.00 9.64 23.15
CA MET A 152 -20.60 9.76 21.83
C MET A 152 -21.43 11.05 21.75
N VAL A 153 -22.34 11.30 22.70
CA VAL A 153 -23.19 12.51 22.69
C VAL A 153 -22.33 13.78 22.67
N GLN A 154 -21.25 13.82 23.45
CA GLN A 154 -20.28 14.92 23.46
C GLN A 154 -19.57 15.10 22.10
N ILE A 155 -19.25 14.01 21.39
CA ILE A 155 -18.72 14.11 20.02
C ILE A 155 -19.71 14.83 19.10
N ILE A 156 -21.01 14.54 19.23
CA ILE A 156 -22.03 15.18 18.38
C ILE A 156 -22.25 16.64 18.76
N SER A 157 -22.28 16.97 20.06
CA SER A 157 -22.67 18.31 20.53
C SER A 157 -21.51 19.29 20.68
N ASP A 158 -20.37 18.82 21.20
CA ASP A 158 -19.33 19.71 21.75
C ASP A 158 -18.09 19.77 20.86
N VAL A 159 -17.85 18.76 20.03
CA VAL A 159 -16.69 18.69 19.13
C VAL A 159 -17.00 19.39 17.79
N PRO A 160 -16.19 20.37 17.35
CA PRO A 160 -16.36 21.00 16.04
C PRO A 160 -16.31 19.95 14.92
N PHE A 161 -17.34 19.92 14.06
CA PHE A 161 -17.53 18.91 13.01
C PHE A 161 -17.65 17.46 13.52
N GLY A 162 -17.80 17.22 14.81
CA GLY A 162 -17.85 15.86 15.37
C GLY A 162 -19.05 15.06 14.86
N GLN A 163 -20.24 15.67 14.78
CA GLN A 163 -21.40 15.06 14.13
C GLN A 163 -21.11 14.66 12.67
N LEU A 164 -20.52 15.56 11.89
CA LEU A 164 -20.18 15.30 10.50
C LEU A 164 -19.20 14.12 10.38
N MET A 165 -18.13 14.10 11.18
CA MET A 165 -17.15 13.02 11.16
C MET A 165 -17.77 11.67 11.54
N ARG A 166 -18.63 11.66 12.56
CA ARG A 166 -19.35 10.47 13.02
C ARG A 166 -20.33 9.95 11.96
N ASP A 167 -21.05 10.85 11.30
CA ASP A 167 -21.99 10.47 10.25
C ASP A 167 -21.29 9.98 8.98
N ILE A 168 -20.15 10.60 8.60
CA ILE A 168 -19.30 10.10 7.51
C ILE A 168 -18.76 8.71 7.85
N HIS A 169 -18.25 8.48 9.06
CA HIS A 169 -17.74 7.17 9.49
C HIS A 169 -18.84 6.10 9.46
N ARG A 170 -20.04 6.42 9.98
CA ARG A 170 -21.16 5.47 9.97
C ARG A 170 -21.59 5.09 8.54
N VAL A 171 -21.82 6.08 7.68
CA VAL A 171 -22.25 5.84 6.30
C VAL A 171 -21.13 5.23 5.46
N GLY A 172 -19.89 5.64 5.70
CA GLY A 172 -18.72 5.10 5.02
C GLY A 172 -18.48 3.63 5.35
N ALA A 173 -18.70 3.20 6.59
CA ALA A 173 -18.67 1.79 6.98
C ALA A 173 -19.75 0.97 6.24
N GLU A 174 -20.99 1.46 6.18
CA GLU A 174 -22.08 0.80 5.44
C GLU A 174 -21.76 0.69 3.94
N LEU A 175 -21.26 1.77 3.33
CA LEU A 175 -20.83 1.79 1.93
C LEU A 175 -19.64 0.86 1.67
N MET A 176 -18.67 0.78 2.59
CA MET A 176 -17.53 -0.13 2.46
C MET A 176 -17.98 -1.58 2.40
N VAL A 177 -18.90 -2.00 3.28
CA VAL A 177 -19.45 -3.37 3.27
C VAL A 177 -20.15 -3.66 1.93
N ILE A 178 -20.97 -2.71 1.44
CA ILE A 178 -21.67 -2.84 0.16
C ILE A 178 -20.68 -2.96 -1.01
N PHE A 179 -19.67 -2.07 -1.08
CA PHE A 179 -18.70 -2.07 -2.18
C PHE A 179 -17.84 -3.32 -2.17
N VAL A 180 -17.38 -3.79 -1.01
CA VAL A 180 -16.60 -5.02 -0.89
C VAL A 180 -17.45 -6.23 -1.30
N ALA A 181 -18.70 -6.31 -0.83
CA ALA A 181 -19.61 -7.40 -1.20
C ALA A 181 -19.88 -7.43 -2.72
N LEU A 182 -20.21 -6.28 -3.31
CA LEU A 182 -20.42 -6.16 -4.76
C LEU A 182 -19.13 -6.45 -5.55
N HIS A 183 -17.97 -6.04 -5.04
CA HIS A 183 -16.68 -6.34 -5.64
C HIS A 183 -16.44 -7.86 -5.69
N MET A 184 -16.65 -8.55 -4.58
CA MET A 184 -16.51 -10.00 -4.47
C MET A 184 -17.48 -10.72 -5.41
N PHE A 185 -18.75 -10.30 -5.42
CA PHE A 185 -19.77 -10.85 -6.31
C PHE A 185 -19.38 -10.71 -7.79
N ARG A 186 -18.92 -9.52 -8.19
CA ARG A 186 -18.43 -9.27 -9.56
C ARG A 186 -17.22 -10.13 -9.91
N VAL A 187 -16.24 -10.26 -9.01
CA VAL A 187 -15.04 -11.09 -9.25
C VAL A 187 -15.42 -12.55 -9.47
N TYR A 188 -16.42 -13.03 -8.73
CA TYR A 188 -16.98 -14.37 -8.91
C TYR A 188 -17.70 -14.53 -10.26
N LEU A 189 -18.66 -13.65 -10.58
CA LEU A 189 -19.43 -13.71 -11.83
C LEU A 189 -18.55 -13.62 -13.08
N THR A 190 -17.48 -12.84 -13.02
CA THR A 190 -16.54 -12.65 -14.13
C THR A 190 -15.47 -13.74 -14.22
N GLY A 191 -15.45 -14.70 -13.28
CA GLY A 191 -14.45 -15.76 -13.21
C GLY A 191 -13.02 -15.25 -13.00
N SER A 192 -12.86 -14.02 -12.50
CA SER A 192 -11.56 -13.33 -12.38
C SER A 192 -10.62 -14.01 -11.37
N PHE A 193 -11.18 -14.79 -10.44
CA PHE A 193 -10.46 -15.55 -9.40
C PHE A 193 -9.71 -16.79 -9.92
N LYS A 194 -9.97 -17.23 -11.16
CA LYS A 194 -9.32 -18.41 -11.76
C LYS A 194 -7.81 -18.20 -11.90
N HIS A 195 -7.07 -19.30 -12.12
CA HIS A 195 -5.62 -19.28 -12.32
C HIS A 195 -5.22 -18.21 -13.36
N PRO A 196 -4.17 -17.40 -13.11
CA PRO A 196 -3.19 -17.46 -12.01
C PRO A 196 -3.53 -16.63 -10.75
N ARG A 197 -4.76 -16.11 -10.61
CA ARG A 197 -5.14 -15.13 -9.57
C ARG A 197 -5.77 -15.72 -8.30
N GLN A 198 -5.54 -17.00 -8.05
CA GLN A 198 -6.12 -17.72 -6.91
C GLN A 198 -5.67 -17.14 -5.57
N PHE A 199 -4.40 -16.72 -5.46
CA PHE A 199 -3.89 -16.10 -4.23
C PHE A 199 -4.60 -14.78 -3.93
N THR A 200 -4.80 -13.92 -4.93
CA THR A 200 -5.53 -12.66 -4.80
C THR A 200 -6.99 -12.88 -4.37
N TRP A 201 -7.61 -13.96 -4.83
CA TRP A 201 -8.95 -14.33 -4.39
C TRP A 201 -8.99 -14.69 -2.91
N VAL A 202 -8.07 -15.55 -2.44
CA VAL A 202 -7.99 -15.91 -1.02
C VAL A 202 -7.74 -14.67 -0.16
N THR A 203 -6.84 -13.77 -0.56
CA THR A 203 -6.65 -12.51 0.15
C THR A 203 -7.91 -11.64 0.17
N GLY A 204 -8.67 -11.62 -0.92
CA GLY A 204 -9.96 -10.90 -0.98
C GLY A 204 -11.01 -11.48 -0.03
N VAL A 205 -11.09 -12.81 0.10
CA VAL A 205 -11.98 -13.48 1.06
C VAL A 205 -11.58 -13.14 2.51
N VAL A 206 -10.29 -13.15 2.82
CA VAL A 206 -9.79 -12.77 4.16
C VAL A 206 -10.15 -11.30 4.46
N LEU A 207 -9.94 -10.40 3.50
CA LEU A 207 -10.29 -8.98 3.65
C LEU A 207 -11.80 -8.76 3.82
N LEU A 208 -12.65 -9.54 3.14
CA LEU A 208 -14.10 -9.51 3.36
C LEU A 208 -14.44 -9.89 4.81
N ILE A 209 -13.86 -10.97 5.34
CA ILE A 209 -14.11 -11.42 6.72
C ILE A 209 -13.66 -10.34 7.72
N ILE A 210 -12.48 -9.75 7.52
CA ILE A 210 -11.98 -8.66 8.37
C ILE A 210 -12.92 -7.45 8.30
N THR A 211 -13.39 -7.08 7.11
CA THR A 211 -14.30 -5.93 6.93
C THR A 211 -15.63 -6.15 7.66
N LEU A 212 -16.20 -7.35 7.57
CA LEU A 212 -17.41 -7.71 8.31
C LEU A 212 -17.17 -7.72 9.83
N GLY A 213 -16.01 -8.22 10.26
CA GLY A 213 -15.60 -8.19 11.67
C GLY A 213 -15.50 -6.77 12.23
N LEU A 214 -14.81 -5.88 11.52
CA LEU A 214 -14.66 -4.46 11.89
C LEU A 214 -16.01 -3.72 11.90
N SER A 215 -16.86 -3.97 10.90
CA SER A 215 -18.20 -3.38 10.86
C SER A 215 -19.07 -3.83 12.03
N TYR A 216 -18.99 -5.12 12.39
CA TYR A 216 -19.73 -5.68 13.52
C TYR A 216 -19.22 -5.18 14.88
N SER A 217 -17.91 -5.15 15.11
CA SER A 217 -17.34 -4.64 16.36
C SER A 217 -17.56 -3.13 16.53
N GLY A 218 -17.41 -2.37 15.44
CA GLY A 218 -17.68 -0.93 15.43
C GLY A 218 -19.14 -0.57 15.76
N TYR A 219 -20.09 -1.44 15.39
CA TYR A 219 -21.51 -1.25 15.69
C TYR A 219 -21.80 -1.19 17.20
N LEU A 220 -20.97 -1.83 18.05
CA LEU A 220 -21.15 -1.86 19.51
C LEU A 220 -20.76 -0.52 20.18
N LEU A 221 -19.84 0.24 19.60
CA LEU A 221 -19.17 1.37 20.24
C LEU A 221 -20.10 2.49 20.72
N PRO A 222 -21.21 2.86 20.04
CA PRO A 222 -22.14 3.87 20.57
C PRO A 222 -22.78 3.48 21.90
N TRP A 223 -22.82 2.18 22.23
CA TRP A 223 -23.37 1.62 23.46
C TRP A 223 -24.82 2.04 23.74
N ASP A 224 -25.63 2.20 22.69
CA ASP A 224 -27.07 2.39 22.80
C ASP A 224 -27.81 1.04 22.88
N GLN A 225 -29.11 1.08 23.17
CA GLN A 225 -29.92 -0.14 23.31
C GLN A 225 -29.93 -0.98 22.02
N LEU A 226 -29.97 -0.31 20.86
CA LEU A 226 -30.03 -1.00 19.58
C LEU A 226 -28.72 -1.76 19.30
N ALA A 227 -27.58 -1.08 19.47
CA ALA A 227 -26.25 -1.65 19.34
C ALA A 227 -26.04 -2.82 20.31
N TYR A 228 -26.32 -2.61 21.59
CA TYR A 228 -26.12 -3.63 22.62
C TYR A 228 -26.92 -4.91 22.32
N TRP A 229 -28.21 -4.78 22.00
CA TRP A 229 -29.06 -5.94 21.72
C TRP A 229 -28.72 -6.61 20.39
N ALA A 230 -28.41 -5.84 19.33
CA ALA A 230 -28.01 -6.39 18.05
C ALA A 230 -26.73 -7.25 18.18
N VAL A 231 -25.73 -6.77 18.92
CA VAL A 231 -24.48 -7.51 19.12
C VAL A 231 -24.71 -8.70 20.07
N THR A 232 -25.56 -8.56 21.09
CA THR A 232 -25.95 -9.69 21.95
C THR A 232 -26.62 -10.81 21.17
N ILE A 233 -27.53 -10.48 20.25
CA ILE A 233 -28.20 -11.46 19.38
C ILE A 233 -27.18 -12.08 18.41
N GLY A 234 -26.35 -11.27 17.74
CA GLY A 234 -25.33 -11.75 16.80
C GLY A 234 -24.33 -12.73 17.43
N THR A 235 -23.78 -12.39 18.59
CA THR A 235 -22.86 -13.26 19.32
C THR A 235 -23.55 -14.52 19.84
N SER A 236 -24.85 -14.46 20.15
CA SER A 236 -25.65 -15.64 20.55
C SER A 236 -25.88 -16.60 19.38
N MET A 237 -26.11 -16.07 18.18
CA MET A 237 -26.18 -16.87 16.96
C MET A 237 -24.82 -17.53 16.66
N ALA A 238 -23.72 -16.78 16.77
CA ALA A 238 -22.37 -17.31 16.58
C ALA A 238 -22.06 -18.44 17.57
N LYS A 239 -22.44 -18.29 18.84
CA LYS A 239 -22.33 -19.34 19.88
C LYS A 239 -23.12 -20.61 19.53
N SER A 240 -24.20 -20.49 18.74
CA SER A 240 -25.05 -21.61 18.36
C SER A 240 -24.57 -22.31 17.08
N ALA A 241 -23.58 -21.76 16.38
CA ALA A 241 -23.05 -22.33 15.15
C ALA A 241 -22.27 -23.64 15.41
N PRO A 242 -22.40 -24.66 14.53
CA PRO A 242 -21.59 -25.87 14.63
C PRO A 242 -20.12 -25.61 14.26
N PRO A 243 -19.14 -26.23 14.93
CA PRO A 243 -19.25 -27.04 16.16
C PRO A 243 -19.43 -26.17 17.42
N LYS A 244 -20.47 -26.47 18.20
CA LYS A 244 -20.99 -25.59 19.27
C LYS A 244 -20.00 -25.39 20.41
N GLU A 245 -19.20 -26.39 20.79
CA GLU A 245 -18.24 -26.23 21.89
C GLU A 245 -17.15 -25.22 21.54
N ILE A 246 -16.62 -25.31 20.32
CA ILE A 246 -15.56 -24.42 19.83
C ILE A 246 -16.12 -23.02 19.60
N MET A 247 -17.25 -22.91 18.89
CA MET A 247 -17.84 -21.61 18.56
C MET A 247 -18.37 -20.88 19.80
N GLY A 248 -18.89 -21.62 20.79
CA GLY A 248 -19.30 -21.05 22.06
C GLY A 248 -18.13 -20.51 22.89
N TYR A 249 -17.01 -21.26 22.93
CA TYR A 249 -15.78 -20.80 23.58
C TYR A 249 -15.22 -19.55 22.90
N ILE A 250 -15.10 -19.56 21.57
CA ILE A 250 -14.58 -18.44 20.79
C ILE A 250 -15.46 -17.20 20.96
N SER A 251 -16.80 -17.34 20.91
CA SER A 251 -17.72 -16.22 21.07
C SER A 251 -17.61 -15.58 22.46
N ASN A 252 -17.61 -16.39 23.53
CA ASN A 252 -17.48 -15.87 24.88
C ASN A 252 -16.10 -15.24 25.15
N LEU A 253 -15.03 -15.86 24.65
CA LEU A 253 -13.66 -15.40 24.90
C LEU A 253 -13.29 -14.18 24.06
N LEU A 254 -13.53 -14.22 22.75
CA LEU A 254 -13.07 -13.20 21.82
C LEU A 254 -14.09 -12.07 21.63
N LEU A 255 -15.38 -12.39 21.53
CA LEU A 255 -16.41 -11.40 21.18
C LEU A 255 -17.06 -10.74 22.40
N ARG A 256 -17.27 -11.49 23.49
CA ARG A 256 -17.96 -10.98 24.68
C ARG A 256 -17.02 -10.59 25.82
N GLY A 257 -15.85 -11.22 25.90
CA GLY A 257 -14.95 -11.08 27.05
C GLY A 257 -15.57 -11.58 28.37
N GLY A 258 -16.55 -12.50 28.30
CA GLY A 258 -17.34 -12.98 29.44
C GLY A 258 -18.59 -13.75 29.00
N ASP A 259 -19.47 -14.08 29.93
CA ASP A 259 -20.74 -14.75 29.64
C ASP A 259 -21.75 -13.83 28.94
N THR A 260 -21.70 -12.54 29.29
CA THR A 260 -22.50 -11.46 28.73
C THR A 260 -21.58 -10.35 28.19
N ILE A 261 -22.13 -9.53 27.29
CA ILE A 261 -21.44 -8.33 26.82
C ILE A 261 -21.49 -7.29 27.94
N ALA A 262 -20.32 -6.82 28.36
CA ALA A 262 -20.15 -5.80 29.40
C ALA A 262 -18.88 -4.99 29.09
N GLN A 263 -18.33 -4.28 30.07
CA GLN A 263 -17.06 -3.55 29.96
C GLN A 263 -15.94 -4.35 29.26
N SER A 264 -15.80 -5.64 29.58
CA SER A 264 -14.78 -6.52 28.97
C SER A 264 -14.99 -6.76 27.47
N GLY A 265 -16.25 -6.76 27.02
CA GLY A 265 -16.60 -6.88 25.60
C GLY A 265 -16.43 -5.57 24.86
N LEU A 266 -16.66 -4.42 25.52
CA LEU A 266 -16.46 -3.10 24.95
C LEU A 266 -14.98 -2.78 24.67
N LEU A 267 -14.07 -3.32 25.48
CA LEU A 267 -12.63 -3.08 25.37
C LEU A 267 -11.90 -3.93 24.33
N ARG A 268 -12.54 -4.98 23.80
CA ARG A 268 -11.92 -5.97 22.89
C ARG A 268 -12.20 -5.62 21.43
#